data_AF-A0A7J7JRU5-F1
#
_entry.id   AF-A0A7J7JRU5-F1
#
_cell.length_a   1.000
_cell.length_b   1.000
_cell.length_c   1.000
_cell.angle_alpha   90.00
_cell.angle_beta   90.00
_cell.angle_gamma   90.00
#
_symmetry.space_group_name_H-M   'P 1'
#
loop_
_entity.id
_entity.type
_entity.pdbx_description
1 polymer ?
#
loop_
_entity_poly.entity_id
_entity_poly.type
_entity_poly.pdbx_seq_one_letter_code
_entity_poly.pdbx_strand_id
1 'polypeptide(L)' 'MNRLRGGRFFTKLDLADAYLQLELEDDAKQLCVINTPFGLYHIIECVLELPLVQLSFNGVMDTLTQKLPGVA' A
#
# COMPACT_ATOMS: atom_id res chain seq x y z
N MET A 1 9.72 3.45 -18.39
CA MET A 1 8.97 2.77 -19.48
C MET A 1 9.78 1.79 -20.37
N ASN A 2 11.08 1.55 -20.13
CA ASN A 2 11.85 0.59 -20.94
C ASN A 2 11.93 -0.84 -20.37
N ARG A 3 11.53 -1.08 -19.11
CA ARG A 3 11.73 -2.38 -18.42
C ARG A 3 10.84 -3.52 -18.90
N LEU A 4 9.65 -3.21 -19.42
CA LEU A 4 8.67 -4.19 -19.90
C LEU A 4 8.74 -4.44 -21.41
N ARG A 5 9.57 -3.68 -22.14
CA ARG A 5 9.65 -3.77 -23.60
C ARG A 5 10.26 -5.11 -24.02
N GLY A 6 9.62 -5.79 -24.96
CA GLY A 6 10.04 -7.10 -25.47
C GLY A 6 9.55 -8.30 -24.64
N GLY A 7 8.76 -8.06 -23.58
CA GLY A 7 8.09 -9.13 -22.84
C GLY A 7 7.06 -9.86 -23.72
N ARG A 8 7.05 -11.19 -23.66
CA ARG A 8 6.07 -12.05 -24.37
C ARG A 8 4.83 -12.35 -23.52
N PHE A 9 4.99 -12.35 -22.20
CA PHE A 9 3.95 -12.63 -21.23
C PHE A 9 4.05 -11.60 -20.10
N PHE A 10 2.90 -11.12 -19.65
CA PHE A 10 2.78 -10.17 -18.56
C PHE A 10 1.81 -10.71 -17.53
N THR A 11 2.14 -10.53 -16.26
CA THR A 11 1.27 -10.87 -15.14
C THR A 11 1.00 -9.61 -14.36
N LYS A 12 -0.28 -9.29 -14.16
CA LYS A 12 -0.71 -8.25 -13.24
C LYS A 12 -1.06 -8.91 -11.92
N LEU A 13 -0.39 -8.50 -10.85
CA LEU A 13 -0.74 -8.90 -9.48
C LEU A 13 -1.59 -7.79 -8.88
N ASP A 14 -2.76 -8.16 -8.37
CA ASP A 14 -3.55 -7.26 -7.53
C ASP A 14 -3.11 -7.47 -6.08
N LEU A 15 -2.68 -6.38 -5.45
CA LEU A 15 -2.17 -6.36 -4.09
C LEU A 15 -3.01 -5.43 -3.20
N ALA A 16 -4.28 -5.21 -3.55
CA ALA A 16 -5.18 -4.38 -2.76
C ALA A 16 -5.29 -4.83 -1.29
N ASP A 17 -5.16 -6.11 -1.00
CA ASP A 17 -5.21 -6.59 0.39
C ASP A 17 -3.85 -6.47 1.11
N ALA A 18 -2.75 -6.23 0.38
CA ALA A 18 -1.42 -6.10 0.98
C ALA A 18 -1.25 -4.80 1.77
N TYR A 19 -2.12 -3.80 1.57
CA TYR A 19 -2.13 -2.57 2.37
C TYR A 19 -2.38 -2.84 3.85
N LEU A 20 -3.15 -3.89 4.18
CA LEU A 20 -3.45 -4.27 5.57
C LEU A 20 -2.22 -4.80 6.31
N GLN A 21 -1.19 -5.21 5.58
CA GLN A 21 0.06 -5.74 6.16
C GLN A 21 1.05 -4.63 6.53
N LEU A 22 0.80 -3.39 6.11
CA LEU A 22 1.67 -2.25 6.44
C LEU A 22 1.14 -1.51 7.66
N GLU A 23 1.98 -1.41 8.69
CA GLU A 23 1.70 -0.58 9.85
C GLU A 23 1.77 0.91 9.46
N LEU A 24 0.85 1.69 10.04
CA LEU A 24 0.88 3.15 9.95
C LEU A 24 1.98 3.73 10.85
N GLU A 25 2.53 4.87 10.46
CA GLU A 25 3.34 5.70 11.36
C GLU A 25 2.48 6.18 12.54
N ASP A 26 3.09 6.33 13.72
CA ASP A 26 2.36 6.62 14.96
C ASP A 26 1.59 7.95 14.89
N ASP A 27 2.11 8.95 14.19
CA ASP A 27 1.44 10.23 13.97
C ASP A 27 0.20 10.08 13.07
N ALA A 28 0.25 9.17 12.09
CA ALA A 28 -0.88 8.89 11.19
C ALA A 28 -1.98 8.07 11.89
N LYS A 29 -1.63 7.19 12.85
CA LYS A 29 -2.59 6.43 13.67
C LYS A 29 -3.52 7.35 14.47
N GLN A 30 -3.04 8.53 14.88
CA GLN A 30 -3.85 9.52 15.60
C GLN A 30 -4.92 10.15 14.71
N LEU A 31 -4.68 10.22 13.39
CA LEU A 31 -5.61 10.77 12.41
C LEU A 31 -6.63 9.71 11.94
N CYS A 32 -6.32 8.43 12.09
CA CYS A 32 -7.18 7.32 11.70
C CYS A 32 -8.09 6.86 12.85
N VAL A 33 -9.04 7.71 13.24
CA VAL A 33 -10.05 7.41 14.27
C VAL A 33 -11.40 7.16 13.61
N ILE A 34 -12.03 6.02 13.95
CA ILE A 34 -13.43 5.76 13.59
C ILE A 34 -14.33 5.96 14.79
N ASN A 35 -15.44 6.64 14.55
CA ASN A 35 -16.52 6.75 15.52
C ASN A 35 -17.54 5.63 15.25
N THR A 36 -17.69 4.74 16.22
CA THR A 36 -18.72 3.71 16.20
C THR A 36 -19.76 4.03 17.28
N PRO A 37 -20.98 3.47 17.21
CA PRO A 37 -21.94 3.57 18.30
C PRO A 37 -21.41 3.04 19.66
N PHE A 38 -20.32 2.25 19.63
CA PHE A 38 -19.70 1.66 20.81
C PHE A 38 -18.46 2.43 21.30
N GLY A 39 -18.08 3.52 20.63
CA GLY A 39 -16.94 4.36 21.02
C GLY A 39 -16.03 4.75 19.85
N LEU A 40 -14.99 5.51 20.20
CA LEU A 40 -13.90 5.91 19.30
C LEU A 40 -12.80 4.85 19.29
N TYR A 41 -12.40 4.42 18.11
CA TYR A 41 -11.33 3.43 17.92
C TYR A 41 -10.26 3.98 16.99
N HIS A 42 -9.00 3.79 17.36
CA HIS A 42 -7.88 3.98 16.45
C HIS A 42 -7.76 2.75 15.56
N ILE A 43 -7.72 2.99 14.25
CA ILE A 43 -7.42 1.94 13.29
C ILE A 43 -5.89 1.75 13.25
N ILE A 44 -5.44 0.52 13.46
CA ILE A 44 -4.01 0.15 13.43
C ILE A 44 -3.56 -0.14 11.98
N GLU A 45 -4.45 -0.71 11.17
CA GLU A 45 -4.19 -1.16 9.80
C GLU A 45 -4.99 -0.30 8.83
N CYS A 46 -4.33 0.35 7.89
CA CYS A 46 -5.01 1.41 7.15
C CYS A 46 -6.22 0.90 6.37
N VAL A 47 -7.40 1.39 6.75
CA VAL A 47 -8.63 1.10 6.01
C VAL A 47 -8.51 1.75 4.64
N LEU A 48 -8.74 0.92 3.63
CA LEU A 48 -8.67 1.22 2.21
C LEU A 48 -9.45 2.52 1.89
N GLU A 49 -8.95 3.28 0.91
CA GLU A 49 -9.49 4.54 0.32
C GLU A 49 -8.81 5.86 0.72
N LEU A 50 -7.86 5.88 1.66
CA LEU A 50 -7.07 7.09 1.91
C LEU A 50 -5.94 7.24 0.86
N PRO A 51 -5.85 8.38 0.12
CA PRO A 51 -4.79 8.61 -0.86
C PRO A 51 -3.37 8.49 -0.29
N LEU A 52 -3.22 8.79 1.01
CA LEU A 52 -1.95 8.72 1.73
C LEU A 52 -1.37 7.29 1.75
N VAL A 53 -2.24 6.27 1.82
CA VAL A 53 -1.87 4.84 1.88
C VAL A 53 -1.25 4.40 0.57
N GLN A 54 -1.84 4.83 -0.54
CA GLN A 54 -1.33 4.48 -1.87
C GLN A 54 0.07 5.06 -2.09
N LEU A 55 0.33 6.28 -1.60
CA LEU A 55 1.64 6.92 -1.71
C LEU A 55 2.71 6.17 -0.91
N SER A 56 2.44 5.82 0.34
CA SER A 56 3.38 5.08 1.19
C SER A 56 3.66 3.67 0.65
N PHE A 57 2.63 2.97 0.16
CA PHE A 57 2.79 1.65 -0.43
C PHE A 57 3.63 1.66 -1.70
N ASN A 58 3.47 2.67 -2.57
CA ASN A 58 4.30 2.79 -3.77
C ASN A 58 5.79 2.90 -3.42
N GLY A 59 6.15 3.64 -2.36
CA GLY A 59 7.53 3.72 -1.90
C GLY A 59 8.08 2.37 -1.39
N VAL A 60 7.25 1.59 -0.67
CA VAL A 60 7.62 0.24 -0.23
C VAL A 60 7.79 -0.69 -1.43
N MET A 61 6.86 -0.66 -2.38
CA MET A 61 6.91 -1.48 -3.59
C MET A 61 8.11 -1.14 -4.47
N ASP A 62 8.46 0.15 -4.60
CA ASP A 62 9.67 0.58 -5.31
C ASP A 62 10.93 0.02 -4.67
N THR A 63 10.98 -0.02 -3.32
CA THR A 63 12.10 -0.59 -2.57
C THR A 63 12.19 -2.11 -2.75
N LEU A 64 11.06 -2.82 -2.63
CA LEU A 64 11.00 -4.28 -2.78
C LEU A 64 11.35 -4.74 -4.20
N THR A 65 10.93 -3.97 -5.21
CA THR A 65 11.09 -4.35 -6.62
C THR A 65 12.36 -3.78 -7.26
N GLN A 66 13.12 -2.95 -6.55
CA GLN A 66 14.31 -2.26 -7.07
C GLN A 66 15.34 -3.20 -7.73
N LYS A 67 15.47 -4.43 -7.21
CA LYS A 67 16.42 -5.44 -7.67
C LYS A 67 15.81 -6.50 -8.58
N LEU A 68 14.51 -6.41 -8.88
CA LEU A 68 13.81 -7.38 -9.73
C LEU A 68 13.81 -6.91 -11.20
N PRO A 69 14.48 -7.63 -12.12
CA PRO A 69 14.42 -7.30 -13.54
C PRO A 69 13.03 -7.59 -14.11
N GLY A 70 12.54 -6.71 -14.99
CA GLY A 70 11.25 -6.88 -15.67
C GLY A 70 10.01 -6.46 -14.86
N VAL A 71 10.19 -5.83 -13.70
CA VAL A 71 9.11 -5.21 -12.92
C VAL A 71 9.07 -3.70 -13.20
N ALA A 72 7.87 -3.14 -13.31
CA ALA A 72 7.62 -1.73 -13.57
C ALA A 72 6.46 -1.22 -12.74
#